data_AF-A0A226DAL8-F1
#
_entry.id   AF-A0A226DAL8-F1
#
_cell.length_a   1.000
_cell.length_b   1.000
_cell.length_c   1.000
_cell.angle_alpha   90.00
_cell.angle_beta   90.00
_cell.angle_gamma   90.00
#
_symmetry.space_group_name_H-M   'P 1'
#
loop_
_entity.id
_entity.type
_entity.pdbx_description
1 polymer ?
#
loop_
_entity_poly.entity_id
_entity_poly.type
_entity_poly.pdbx_seq_one_letter_code
_entity_poly.pdbx_strand_id
1 'polypeptide(L)'
;MLPVVWAMLRSYAPIILLPVSAVIGLIGYNLEAILSDKYTPYKPSIEEQREDRQLQELGNNGSPLVETLHERKFVPKSIFERNLSPKLEAKRLQQEQQHSV
;
A
#
# COMPACT_ATOMS: atom_id res chain seq x y z
N MET A 1 21.88 26.02 51.92
CA MET A 1 22.35 24.76 51.30
C MET A 1 21.33 24.17 50.32
N LEU A 2 20.10 23.88 50.72
CA LEU A 2 19.03 23.37 49.85
C LEU A 2 18.72 24.21 48.57
N PRO A 3 18.67 25.55 48.60
CA PRO A 3 18.44 26.34 47.37
C PRO A 3 19.58 26.22 46.35
N VAL A 4 20.81 25.97 46.80
CA VAL A 4 21.97 25.77 45.92
C VAL A 4 21.85 24.43 45.19
N VAL A 5 21.39 23.39 45.89
CA VAL A 5 21.13 22.06 45.30
C VAL A 5 20.05 22.16 44.21
N TRP A 6 18.95 22.88 44.46
CA TRP A 6 17.90 23.10 43.45
C TRP A 6 18.38 23.89 42.23
N ALA A 7 19.22 24.91 42.43
CA ALA A 7 19.79 25.70 41.34
C ALA A 7 20.75 24.88 40.45
N MET A 8 21.56 24.01 41.08
CA MET A 8 22.42 23.08 40.36
C MET A 8 21.60 22.05 39.59
N LEU A 9 20.59 21.44 40.23
CA LEU A 9 19.74 20.46 39.58
C LEU A 9 19.02 21.05 38.36
N ARG A 10 18.46 22.26 38.47
CA ARG A 10 17.80 22.94 37.33
C ARG A 10 18.75 23.19 36.16
N SER A 11 20.00 23.57 36.45
CA SER A 11 20.98 23.93 35.41
C SER A 11 21.58 22.70 34.70
N TYR A 12 21.85 21.63 35.45
CA TYR A 12 22.55 20.45 34.93
C TYR A 12 21.62 19.28 34.59
N ALA A 13 20.38 19.26 35.08
CA ALA A 13 19.43 18.19 34.78
C ALA A 13 19.27 17.96 33.27
N PRO A 14 19.07 18.98 32.40
CA PRO A 14 18.87 18.73 30.97
C PRO A 14 20.05 18.02 30.29
N ILE A 15 21.28 18.29 30.76
CA ILE A 15 22.52 17.74 30.20
C ILE A 15 22.70 16.28 30.62
N ILE A 16 22.36 15.96 31.88
CA ILE A 16 22.57 14.64 32.46
C ILE A 16 21.39 13.70 32.14
N LEU A 17 20.19 14.24 31.92
CA LEU A 17 18.98 13.42 31.73
C LEU A 17 19.06 12.56 30.47
N LEU A 18 19.61 13.09 29.37
CA LEU A 18 19.71 12.39 28.09
C LEU A 18 20.61 11.14 28.18
N PRO A 19 21.87 11.21 28.63
CA PRO A 19 22.69 10.00 28.75
C PRO A 19 22.12 9.02 29.77
N VAL A 20 21.56 9.51 30.88
CA VAL A 20 20.97 8.65 31.91
C VAL A 20 19.72 7.91 31.38
N SER A 21 18.83 8.60 30.67
CA SER A 21 17.63 7.97 30.10
C SER A 21 17.98 6.98 29.00
N ALA A 22 19.00 7.25 28.19
CA ALA A 22 19.50 6.32 27.19
C ALA A 22 20.00 5.01 27.82
N VAL A 23 20.77 5.10 28.91
CA VAL A 23 21.25 3.92 29.65
C VAL A 23 20.10 3.14 30.26
N ILE A 24 19.14 3.83 30.89
CA ILE A 24 17.94 3.19 31.45
C ILE A 24 17.14 2.49 30.34
N GLY A 25 17.00 3.11 29.17
CA GLY A 25 16.34 2.52 28.02
C GLY A 25 17.04 1.26 27.51
N LEU A 26 18.38 1.26 27.44
CA LEU A 26 19.16 0.08 27.07
C LEU A 26 18.97 -1.06 28.08
N ILE A 27 19.00 -0.75 29.38
CA ILE A 27 18.77 -1.75 30.43
C ILE A 27 17.34 -2.28 30.32
N GLY A 28 16.35 -1.40 30.17
CA GLY A 28 14.95 -1.75 30.00
C GLY A 28 14.71 -2.66 28.80
N TYR A 29 15.34 -2.37 27.65
CA TYR A 29 15.25 -3.21 26.46
C TYR A 29 15.80 -4.62 26.69
N ASN A 30 16.93 -4.74 27.40
CA ASN A 30 17.49 -6.05 27.73
C ASN A 30 16.63 -6.81 28.74
N LEU A 31 16.07 -6.11 29.75
CA LEU A 31 15.15 -6.72 30.71
C LEU A 31 13.86 -7.17 30.04
N GLU A 32 13.26 -6.33 29.21
CA GLU A 32 12.09 -6.69 28.40
C GLU A 32 12.40 -7.90 27.53
N ALA A 33 13.57 -7.99 26.91
CA ALA A 33 13.94 -9.14 26.09
C ALA A 33 14.05 -10.46 26.89
N ILE A 34 14.39 -10.39 28.19
CA ILE A 34 14.49 -11.56 29.08
C ILE A 34 13.11 -11.96 29.65
N LEU A 35 12.30 -10.97 30.01
CA LEU A 35 10.98 -11.17 30.64
C LEU A 35 9.85 -11.40 29.63
N SER A 36 9.93 -10.78 28.45
CA SER A 36 8.93 -10.90 27.41
C SER A 36 9.12 -12.21 26.67
N ASP A 37 8.08 -13.02 26.64
CA ASP A 37 8.03 -14.25 25.86
C ASP A 37 7.89 -13.87 24.37
N LYS A 38 9.03 -13.51 23.76
CA LYS A 38 9.15 -13.07 22.36
C LYS A 38 8.71 -14.14 21.35
N TYR A 39 8.43 -15.35 21.81
CA TYR A 39 7.93 -16.47 21.03
C TYR A 39 6.42 -16.47 20.88
N THR A 40 5.75 -15.32 20.98
CA THR A 40 4.37 -15.23 20.52
C THR A 40 4.37 -15.45 19.01
N PRO A 41 3.89 -16.60 18.49
CA PRO A 41 3.98 -16.88 17.07
C PRO A 41 3.18 -15.81 16.33
N TYR A 42 3.77 -15.28 15.25
CA TYR A 42 3.08 -14.33 14.40
C TYR A 42 1.78 -14.94 13.90
N LYS A 43 0.66 -14.32 14.25
CA LYS A 43 -0.65 -14.66 13.71
C LYS A 43 -1.02 -13.53 12.75
N PRO A 44 -1.07 -13.77 11.43
CA PRO A 44 -1.38 -12.72 10.48
C PRO A 44 -2.76 -12.15 10.79
N SER A 45 -2.89 -10.83 10.60
CA SER A 45 -4.17 -10.17 10.81
C SER A 45 -5.22 -10.71 9.82
N ILE A 46 -6.51 -10.54 10.13
CA ILE A 46 -7.56 -10.97 9.20
C ILE A 46 -7.47 -10.24 7.86
N GLU A 47 -6.98 -8.99 7.87
CA GLU A 47 -6.75 -8.19 6.67
C GLU A 47 -5.61 -8.75 5.84
N GLU A 48 -4.46 -9.01 6.45
CA GLU A 48 -3.30 -9.63 5.80
C GLU A 48 -3.65 -11.01 5.22
N GLN A 49 -4.41 -11.83 5.95
CA GLN A 49 -4.92 -13.10 5.40
C GLN A 49 -5.85 -12.92 4.20
N ARG A 50 -6.58 -11.79 4.10
CA ARG A 50 -7.43 -11.49 2.94
C ARG A 50 -6.60 -11.05 1.76
N GLU A 51 -5.62 -10.19 1.98
CA GLU A 51 -4.68 -9.75 0.95
C GLU A 51 -3.89 -10.93 0.39
N ASP A 52 -3.37 -11.80 1.25
CA ASP A 52 -2.67 -13.03 0.83
C ASP A 52 -3.56 -13.93 -0.03
N ARG A 53 -4.85 -14.06 0.31
CA ARG A 53 -5.81 -14.81 -0.53
C ARG A 53 -6.02 -14.13 -1.89
N GLN A 54 -6.19 -12.82 -1.93
CA GLN A 54 -6.34 -12.08 -3.19
C GLN A 54 -5.07 -12.17 -4.06
N LEU A 55 -3.90 -12.08 -3.46
CA LEU A 55 -2.61 -12.24 -4.14
C LEU A 55 -2.44 -13.66 -4.69
N GLN A 56 -2.82 -14.69 -3.93
CA GLN A 56 -2.82 -16.08 -4.40
C GLN A 56 -3.81 -16.30 -5.55
N GLU A 57 -5.01 -15.70 -5.49
CA GLU A 57 -6.00 -15.76 -6.58
C GLU A 57 -5.49 -15.05 -7.85
N LEU A 58 -4.78 -13.93 -7.71
CA LEU A 58 -4.14 -13.23 -8.83
C LEU A 58 -2.92 -13.99 -9.39
N GLY A 59 -2.17 -14.68 -8.54
CA GLY A 59 -1.00 -15.46 -8.92
C GLY A 59 -1.33 -16.81 -9.58
N ASN A 60 -2.31 -17.55 -9.05
CA ASN A 60 -2.69 -18.88 -9.54
C ASN A 60 -3.53 -18.84 -10.82
N ASN A 61 -4.34 -17.80 -11.03
CA ASN A 61 -5.15 -17.67 -12.24
C ASN A 61 -4.34 -17.09 -13.43
N GLY A 62 -3.02 -16.92 -13.25
CA GLY A 62 -2.23 -15.99 -14.05
C GLY A 62 -2.80 -14.57 -13.90
N SER A 63 -2.08 -13.55 -14.34
CA SER A 63 -2.80 -12.35 -14.77
C SER A 63 -3.88 -12.87 -15.73
N PRO A 64 -5.20 -12.73 -15.46
CA PRO A 64 -6.13 -12.88 -16.55
C PRO A 64 -5.57 -11.91 -17.57
N LEU A 65 -5.35 -12.41 -18.78
CA LEU A 65 -5.05 -11.60 -19.94
C LEU A 65 -6.32 -10.77 -20.15
N VAL A 66 -6.54 -9.83 -19.23
CA VAL A 66 -7.52 -8.78 -19.30
C VAL A 66 -6.91 -7.93 -20.37
N GLU A 67 -7.20 -8.31 -21.61
CA GLU A 67 -7.18 -7.40 -22.73
C GLU A 67 -7.65 -6.09 -22.18
N THR A 68 -6.76 -5.10 -22.27
CA THR A 68 -7.01 -3.78 -21.74
C THR A 68 -8.38 -3.35 -22.24
N LEU A 69 -9.12 -2.56 -21.48
CA LEU A 69 -10.49 -2.18 -21.88
C LEU A 69 -10.56 -1.57 -23.30
N HIS A 70 -9.41 -1.11 -23.83
CA HIS A 70 -9.20 -0.64 -25.20
C HIS A 70 -9.17 -1.74 -26.29
N GLU A 71 -8.83 -2.98 -25.96
CA GLU A 71 -8.65 -4.08 -26.91
C GLU A 71 -9.88 -4.98 -27.03
N ARG A 72 -10.84 -4.86 -26.10
CA ARG A 72 -12.03 -5.72 -26.07
C ARG A 72 -12.96 -5.45 -27.26
N LYS A 73 -13.11 -6.43 -28.15
CA LYS A 73 -14.05 -6.40 -29.30
C LYS A 73 -15.52 -6.18 -28.93
N PHE A 74 -15.92 -6.54 -27.71
CA PHE A 74 -17.30 -6.43 -27.25
C PHE A 74 -17.68 -5.01 -26.78
N VAL A 75 -16.70 -4.12 -26.56
CA VAL A 75 -16.96 -2.76 -26.05
C VAL A 75 -16.65 -1.73 -27.15
N PRO A 76 -17.61 -0.87 -27.51
CA PRO A 76 -17.36 0.19 -28.49
C PRO A 76 -16.32 1.18 -27.95
N LYS A 77 -15.40 1.62 -28.82
CA LYS A 77 -14.29 2.52 -28.47
C LYS A 77 -14.76 3.93 -28.12
N SER A 78 -15.95 4.33 -28.59
CA SER A 78 -16.54 5.64 -28.30
C SER A 78 -18.07 5.60 -28.23
N ILE A 79 -18.66 6.60 -27.57
CA ILE A 79 -20.12 6.73 -27.41
C ILE A 79 -20.83 6.84 -28.77
N PHE A 80 -20.16 7.37 -29.79
CA PHE A 80 -20.70 7.51 -31.14
C PHE A 80 -21.00 6.17 -31.82
N GLU A 81 -20.32 5.08 -31.43
CA GLU A 81 -20.55 3.76 -32.03
C GLU A 81 -21.82 3.07 -31.53
N ARG A 82 -22.43 3.58 -30.44
CA ARG A 82 -23.68 3.02 -29.89
C ARG A 82 -24.94 3.59 -30.55
N ASN A 83 -24.85 4.75 -31.21
CA ASN A 83 -26.01 5.47 -31.75
C ASN A 83 -25.67 6.13 -33.09
N LEU A 84 -25.20 5.34 -34.06
CA LEU A 84 -24.97 5.83 -35.41
C LEU A 84 -26.29 6.00 -36.16
N SER A 85 -26.45 7.13 -36.84
CA SER A 85 -27.58 7.30 -37.75
C SER A 85 -27.37 6.43 -39.01
N PRO A 86 -28.44 5.92 -39.66
CA PRO A 86 -28.34 5.02 -40.81
C PRO A 86 -27.48 5.56 -41.96
N LYS A 87 -27.45 6.89 -42.12
CA LYS A 87 -26.63 7.58 -43.13
C LYS A 87 -25.14 7.57 -42.81
N LEU A 88 -24.78 7.67 -41.53
CA LEU A 88 -23.38 7.68 -41.10
C LEU A 88 -22.77 6.28 -41.17
N GLU A 89 -23.55 5.25 -40.86
CA GLU A 89 -23.15 3.85 -40.96
C GLU A 89 -22.87 3.44 -42.41
N ALA A 90 -23.77 3.80 -43.33
CA ALA A 90 -23.57 3.56 -44.77
C ALA A 90 -22.27 4.19 -45.30
N LYS A 91 -21.92 5.39 -44.82
CA LYS A 91 -20.68 6.08 -45.21
C LYS A 91 -19.42 5.42 -44.65
N ARG A 92 -19.47 4.89 -43.42
CA ARG A 92 -18.37 4.17 -42.77
C ARG A 92 -18.07 2.85 -43.50
N LEU A 93 -19.10 2.06 -43.82
CA LEU A 93 -18.95 0.80 -44.55
C LEU A 93 -18.31 1.01 -45.93
N GLN A 94 -18.64 2.12 -46.60
CA GLN A 94 -18.00 2.51 -47.86
C GLN A 94 -16.52 2.89 -47.69
N GLN A 95 -16.16 3.56 -46.59
CA GLN A 95 -14.76 3.92 -46.29
C GLN A 95 -13.91 2.69 -45.95
N GLU A 96 -14.46 1.70 -45.26
CA GLU A 96 -13.78 0.43 -44.96
C GLU A 96 -13.55 -0.40 -46.23
N GLN A 97 -14.49 -0.38 -47.19
CA GLN A 97 -14.33 -1.03 -48.49
C GLN A 97 -13.30 -0.33 -49.41
N GLN A 98 -13.09 0.98 -49.24
CA GLN A 98 -12.09 1.73 -50.03
C GLN A 98 -10.66 1.59 -49.49
N HIS A 99 -10.48 1.30 -48.20
CA HIS A 99 -9.16 1.11 -47.60
C HIS A 99 -8.65 -0.34 -47.62
N SER A 100 -9.43 -1.28 -48.18
CA SER A 100 -9.07 -2.70 -48.30
C SER A 100 -8.60 -3.12 -49.71
N VAL A 101 -8.25 -2.14 -50.55
CA VAL A 101 -7.57 -2.30 -51.85
C VAL A 101 -6.22 -1.59 -51.78
#